data_AF-A0A7C5QQX8-F1
#
_entry.id   AF-A0A7C5QQX8-F1
#
_cell.length_a   1.000
_cell.length_b   1.000
_cell.length_c   1.000
_cell.angle_alpha   90.00
_cell.angle_beta   90.00
_cell.angle_gamma   90.00
#
_symmetry.space_group_name_H-M   'P 1'
#
loop_
_entity.id
_entity.type
_entity.pdbx_description
1 polymer ?
#
loop_
_entity_poly.entity_id
_entity_poly.type
_entity_poly.pdbx_seq_one_letter_code
_entity_poly.pdbx_strand_id
1 'polypeptide(L)' 'MTIAGISIVLILGVLNLILVLFQVSSGKKWLKVNFAWHRRLGLLLLFTAVIHAVLAYLAR' A
#
# COMPACT_ATOMS: atom_id res chain seq x y z
N MET A 1 11.96 12.19 -6.04
CA MET A 1 11.80 11.73 -7.44
C MET A 1 10.37 11.96 -7.88
N THR A 2 10.17 12.55 -9.06
CA THR A 2 8.84 12.89 -9.60
C THR A 2 8.57 12.14 -10.89
N ILE A 3 7.34 11.64 -11.08
CA ILE A 3 6.84 11.13 -12.36
C ILE A 3 5.70 12.05 -12.78
N ALA A 4 5.79 12.63 -13.98
CA ALA A 4 4.81 13.62 -14.47
C ALA A 4 4.55 14.77 -13.46
N GLY A 5 5.58 15.21 -12.74
CA GLY A 5 5.48 16.27 -11.72
C GLY A 5 4.95 15.82 -10.35
N ILE A 6 4.52 14.56 -10.20
CA ILE A 6 3.98 14.03 -8.94
C ILE A 6 5.06 13.24 -8.19
N SER A 7 5.19 13.47 -6.88
CA SER A 7 6.13 12.74 -6.03
C SER A 7 5.82 11.24 -5.99
N ILE A 8 6.82 10.41 -6.30
CA ILE A 8 6.71 8.94 -6.19
C ILE A 8 6.39 8.53 -4.74
N VAL A 9 6.96 9.22 -3.76
CA VAL A 9 6.70 8.96 -2.34
C VAL A 9 5.22 9.16 -2.05
N LEU A 10 4.62 10.24 -2.55
CA LEU A 10 3.19 10.52 -2.38
C LEU A 10 2.32 9.44 -3.02
N ILE A 11 2.62 9.04 -4.27
CA ILE A 11 1.87 8.00 -4.99
C ILE A 11 1.88 6.69 -4.21
N LEU A 12 3.06 6.25 -3.74
CA LEU A 12 3.18 5.03 -2.95
C LEU A 12 2.47 5.14 -1.60
N GLY A 13 2.45 6.33 -0.98
CA GLY A 13 1.73 6.58 0.27
C GLY A 13 0.22 6.39 0.10
N VAL A 14 -0.36 6.97 -0.95
CA VAL A 14 -1.78 6.80 -1.27
C VAL A 14 -2.11 5.34 -1.60
N LEU A 15 -1.27 4.66 -2.37
CA LEU A 15 -1.45 3.24 -2.67
C LEU A 15 -1.44 2.37 -1.40
N ASN A 16 -0.47 2.59 -0.52
CA ASN A 16 -0.38 1.87 0.76
C ASN A 16 -1.60 2.12 1.65
N LEU A 17 -2.11 3.35 1.69
CA LEU A 17 -3.33 3.67 2.43
C LEU A 17 -4.54 2.89 1.90
N ILE A 18 -4.74 2.86 0.59
CA ILE A 18 -5.84 2.09 -0.03
C ILE A 18 -5.71 0.60 0.30
N LEU A 19 -4.51 0.05 0.15
CA LEU A 19 -4.25 -1.36 0.44
C LEU A 19 -4.48 -1.68 1.92
N VAL A 20 -4.05 -0.84 2.86
CA VAL A 20 -4.26 -1.09 4.30
C VAL A 20 -5.74 -1.00 4.67
N LEU A 21 -6.49 -0.05 4.08
CA LEU A 21 -7.94 0.04 4.27
C LEU A 21 -8.65 -1.21 3.76
N PHE A 22 -8.22 -1.73 2.61
CA PHE A 22 -8.71 -3.02 2.11
C PHE A 22 -8.38 -4.17 3.07
N GLN A 23 -7.17 -4.24 3.62
CA GLN A 23 -6.78 -5.29 4.56
C GLN A 23 -7.61 -5.25 5.86
N VAL A 24 -7.79 -4.05 6.43
CA VAL A 24 -8.61 -3.87 7.65
C VAL A 24 -10.06 -4.22 7.36
N SER A 25 -10.62 -3.73 6.25
CA SER A 25 -12.03 -3.97 5.90
C SER A 25 -12.32 -5.44 5.61
N SER A 26 -11.41 -6.14 4.92
CA SER A 26 -11.53 -7.57 4.66
C SER A 26 -11.28 -8.41 5.93
N GLY A 27 -10.31 -8.04 6.76
CA GLY A 27 -10.04 -8.70 8.05
C GLY A 27 -11.20 -8.59 9.04
N LYS A 28 -11.90 -7.44 9.06
CA LYS A 28 -13.14 -7.23 9.83
C LYS A 28 -14.38 -7.85 9.19
N LYS A 29 -14.26 -8.49 8.02
CA LYS A 29 -15.38 -9.03 7.24
C LYS A 29 -16.41 -7.98 6.80
N TRP A 30 -16.05 -6.69 6.79
CA TRP A 30 -16.86 -5.63 6.17
C TRP A 30 -16.92 -5.80 4.66
N LEU A 31 -15.80 -6.22 4.06
CA LEU A 31 -15.73 -6.67 2.68
C LEU A 31 -15.57 -8.20 2.66
N LYS A 32 -16.57 -8.90 2.11
CA LYS A 32 -16.53 -10.35 1.91
C LYS A 32 -15.69 -10.65 0.66
N VAL A 33 -14.42 -11.00 0.87
CA VAL A 33 -13.49 -11.40 -0.18
C VAL A 33 -12.87 -12.75 0.15
N ASN A 34 -12.46 -13.50 -0.88
CA ASN A 34 -11.72 -14.73 -0.66
C ASN A 34 -10.41 -14.40 0.08
N PHE A 35 -10.09 -15.17 1.13
CA PHE A 35 -8.86 -15.00 1.91
C PHE A 35 -7.58 -15.07 1.06
N ALA A 36 -7.62 -15.78 -0.08
CA ALA A 36 -6.53 -15.77 -1.04
C ALA A 36 -6.19 -14.35 -1.55
N TRP A 37 -7.21 -13.51 -1.77
CA TRP A 37 -7.02 -12.10 -2.17
C TRP A 37 -6.50 -11.24 -1.04
N HIS A 38 -7.02 -11.42 0.19
CA HIS A 38 -6.47 -10.77 1.39
C HIS A 38 -4.96 -11.04 1.50
N ARG A 39 -4.55 -12.32 1.41
CA ARG A 39 -3.14 -12.72 1.49
C ARG A 39 -2.28 -12.16 0.37
N ARG A 40 -2.73 -12.25 -0.89
CA ARG A 40 -1.97 -11.75 -2.06
C ARG A 40 -1.77 -10.24 -1.99
N LEU A 41 -2.84 -9.48 -1.70
CA LEU A 41 -2.76 -8.03 -1.57
C LEU A 41 -2.04 -7.60 -0.29
N GLY A 42 -2.00 -8.45 0.73
CA GLY A 42 -1.25 -8.21 1.97
C GLY A 42 0.26 -8.29 1.73
N LEU A 43 0.69 -9.25 0.92
CA LEU A 43 2.08 -9.32 0.45
C LEU A 43 2.43 -8.11 -0.43
N LEU A 44 1.53 -7.71 -1.35
CA LEU A 44 1.73 -6.51 -2.16
C LEU A 44 1.92 -5.27 -1.27
N LEU A 45 1.05 -5.08 -0.28
CA LEU A 45 1.14 -4.00 0.71
C LEU A 45 2.48 -4.00 1.44
N LEU A 46 2.97 -5.17 1.87
CA LEU A 46 4.27 -5.26 2.54
C LEU A 46 5.39 -4.71 1.66
N PHE A 47 5.48 -5.18 0.41
CA PHE A 47 6.51 -4.72 -0.51
C PHE A 47 6.40 -3.21 -0.80
N THR A 48 5.19 -2.71 -1.07
CA THR A 48 4.98 -1.29 -1.36
C THR A 48 5.23 -0.40 -0.14
N ALA A 49 4.94 -0.87 1.07
CA ALA A 49 5.22 -0.15 2.31
C ALA A 49 6.71 -0.06 2.60
N VAL A 50 7.46 -1.16 2.41
CA VAL A 50 8.93 -1.16 2.56
C VAL A 50 9.57 -0.21 1.55
N ILE A 51 9.19 -0.29 0.27
CA ILE A 51 9.71 0.62 -0.77
C ILE A 51 9.37 2.08 -0.43
N HIS A 52 8.13 2.36 -0.01
CA HIS A 52 7.72 3.70 0.39
C HIS A 52 8.55 4.24 1.55
N ALA A 53 8.76 3.43 2.59
CA ALA A 53 9.54 3.82 3.77
C ALA A 53 11.01 4.12 3.41
N VAL A 54 11.64 3.26 2.61
CA VAL A 54 13.02 3.46 2.14
C VAL A 54 13.11 4.74 1.31
N LEU A 55 12.22 4.95 0.34
CA LEU A 55 12.24 6.15 -0.50
C LEU A 55 11.96 7.43 0.28
N ALA A 56 11.02 7.40 1.23
CA ALA A 56 10.73 8.55 2.10
C ALA A 56 11.94 8.89 2.98
N TYR A 57 12.60 7.88 3.55
CA TYR A 57 13.81 8.07 4.35
C TYR A 57 14.97 8.66 3.53
N LEU A 58 15.14 8.23 2.28
CA LEU A 58 16.20 8.74 1.39
C LEU A 58 15.88 10.12 0.79
N ALA A 59 14.61 10.50 0.73
CA ALA A 59 14.14 11.77 0.17
C ALA A 59 14.00 12.90 1.20
N ARG A 60 14.33 12.62 2.47
CA ARG A 60 14.51 13.64 3.50
C ARG A 60 15.71 14.52 3.18
#